data_AF-A0A1J5W1G2-F1
#
_entry.id   AF-A0A1J5W1G2-F1
#
_cell.length_a   1.000
_cell.length_b   1.000
_cell.length_c   1.000
_cell.angle_alpha   90.00
_cell.angle_beta   90.00
_cell.angle_gamma   90.00
#
_symmetry.space_group_name_H-M   'P 1'
#
loop_
_entity.id
_entity.type
_entity.pdbx_description
1 polymer ?
#
loop_
_entity_poly.entity_id
_entity_poly.type
_entity_poly.pdbx_seq_one_letter_code
_entity_poly.pdbx_strand_id
1 'polypeptide(L)'
;MGAQVNWKPWGVAAIVLLAHVALLLLYWDSIPDPIAVHFDAVGQADGWEPKTLLHVLMMPLYSAGTALLMFACLPPRGLAQPQPVPGSPSVPYSVSVAQRVEQVVHLTWRFLGWFAVAVAVAFLVSDVTTRLPAFAHMQWLAPAVWVAFTILVVVGSLVLMVRLTSSKKVEPDAEEIARADDEFFLGVYNAPSDPMAAISVPSRPTRLIINRGQQLGKRYLVRVLAAVVVYTLFTVLVAML
;
A
#
# COMPACT_ATOMS: atom_id res chain seq x y z
N MET A 1 -11.02 -19.69 -11.19
CA MET A 1 -11.96 -18.83 -10.43
C MET A 1 -11.11 -17.90 -9.58
N GLY A 2 -11.15 -16.59 -9.85
CA GLY A 2 -10.27 -15.63 -9.18
C GLY A 2 -10.56 -15.55 -7.68
N ALA A 3 -9.55 -15.70 -6.83
CA ALA A 3 -9.72 -15.60 -5.38
C ALA A 3 -10.48 -14.32 -4.99
N GLN A 4 -11.48 -14.43 -4.10
CA GLN A 4 -12.21 -13.26 -3.60
C GLN A 4 -11.23 -12.30 -2.91
N VAL A 5 -11.29 -11.02 -3.28
CA VAL A 5 -10.51 -9.99 -2.59
C VAL A 5 -11.05 -9.80 -1.19
N ASN A 6 -10.12 -9.74 -0.26
CA ASN A 6 -10.41 -9.38 1.10
C ASN A 6 -10.54 -7.85 1.23
N TRP A 7 -11.78 -7.36 1.12
CA TRP A 7 -12.12 -5.95 1.35
C TRP A 7 -12.20 -5.58 2.84
N LYS A 8 -12.27 -6.57 3.73
CA LYS A 8 -12.40 -6.36 5.17
C LYS A 8 -11.39 -5.36 5.74
N PRO A 9 -10.07 -5.50 5.51
CA PRO A 9 -9.11 -4.57 6.09
C PRO A 9 -9.29 -3.13 5.57
N TRP A 10 -9.71 -2.93 4.33
CA TRP A 10 -9.99 -1.59 3.79
C TRP A 10 -11.21 -0.95 4.46
N GLY A 11 -12.26 -1.73 4.71
CA GLY A 11 -13.42 -1.28 5.49
C GLY A 11 -13.03 -0.94 6.93
N VAL A 12 -12.20 -1.77 7.57
CA VAL A 12 -11.69 -1.51 8.93
C VAL A 12 -10.85 -0.22 8.94
N ALA A 13 -9.95 -0.03 7.98
CA ALA A 13 -9.14 1.19 7.88
C ALA A 13 -10.03 2.44 7.74
N ALA A 14 -11.07 2.38 6.90
CA ALA A 14 -12.03 3.48 6.77
C ALA A 14 -12.77 3.76 8.08
N ILE A 15 -13.20 2.73 8.82
CA ILE A 15 -13.84 2.89 10.13
C ILE A 15 -12.88 3.55 11.13
N VAL A 16 -11.61 3.11 11.18
CA VAL A 16 -10.60 3.70 12.07
C VAL A 16 -10.35 5.18 11.73
N LEU A 17 -10.24 5.52 10.44
CA LEU A 17 -10.07 6.90 9.98
C LEU A 17 -11.28 7.78 10.33
N LEU A 18 -12.50 7.27 10.15
CA LEU A 18 -13.71 7.99 10.55
C LEU A 18 -13.80 8.17 12.07
N ALA A 19 -13.43 7.14 12.85
CA ALA A 19 -13.36 7.22 14.29
C ALA A 19 -12.29 8.23 14.75
N HIS A 20 -11.16 8.32 14.06
CA HIS A 20 -10.11 9.31 14.31
C HIS A 20 -10.65 10.74 14.17
N VAL A 21 -11.27 11.04 13.03
CA VAL A 21 -11.89 12.35 12.80
C VAL A 21 -12.99 12.62 13.83
N ALA A 22 -13.88 11.64 14.08
CA ALA A 22 -14.97 11.80 15.03
C ALA A 22 -14.47 12.10 16.46
N LEU A 23 -13.42 11.42 16.92
CA LEU A 23 -12.85 11.67 18.26
C LEU A 23 -12.30 13.09 18.38
N LEU A 24 -11.57 13.58 17.37
CA LEU A 24 -11.05 14.96 17.40
C LEU A 24 -12.16 16.01 17.41
N LEU A 25 -13.24 15.77 16.65
CA LEU A 25 -14.38 16.68 16.63
C LEU A 25 -15.21 16.63 17.92
N LEU A 26 -15.38 15.45 18.52
CA LEU A 26 -16.09 15.28 19.80
C LEU A 26 -15.33 15.93 20.96
N TYR A 27 -14.00 15.86 20.93
CA TYR A 27 -13.12 16.46 21.93
C TYR A 27 -12.60 17.83 21.52
N TRP A 28 -13.22 18.47 20.53
CA TRP A 28 -12.74 19.72 19.94
C TRP A 28 -12.40 20.75 21.00
N ASP A 29 -13.32 21.05 21.92
CA ASP A 29 -13.14 22.09 22.95
C ASP A 29 -12.00 21.79 23.92
N SER A 30 -11.62 20.52 24.10
CA SER A 30 -10.53 20.12 24.98
C SER A 30 -9.15 20.17 24.34
N ILE A 31 -9.08 20.27 23.01
CA ILE A 31 -7.81 20.40 22.29
C ILE A 31 -7.21 21.78 22.63
N PRO A 32 -5.94 21.84 23.10
CA PRO A 32 -5.25 23.09 23.41
C PRO A 32 -5.19 24.08 22.23
N ASP A 33 -5.03 25.36 22.51
CA ASP A 33 -4.70 26.39 21.53
C ASP A 33 -3.55 27.24 22.09
N PRO A 34 -2.32 27.18 21.51
CA PRO A 34 -1.94 26.50 20.27
C PRO A 34 -1.85 24.97 20.39
N ILE A 35 -1.86 24.28 19.24
CA ILE A 35 -1.62 22.83 19.16
C ILE A 35 -0.18 22.52 18.76
N ALA A 36 0.35 21.41 19.28
CA ALA A 36 1.61 20.86 18.81
C ALA A 36 1.42 20.22 17.41
N VAL A 37 2.29 20.61 16.48
CA VAL A 37 2.31 20.08 15.10
C VAL A 37 3.62 19.36 14.74
N HIS A 38 4.68 19.61 15.50
CA HIS A 38 5.98 18.95 15.35
C HIS A 38 6.51 18.53 16.72
N PHE A 39 7.27 17.43 16.72
CA PHE A 39 7.94 16.90 17.90
C PHE A 39 9.38 16.56 17.56
N ASP A 40 10.30 16.86 18.48
CA ASP A 40 11.72 16.54 18.34
C ASP A 40 11.99 15.03 18.50
N ALA A 41 13.26 14.63 18.34
CA ALA A 41 13.69 13.24 18.48
C ALA A 41 13.52 12.66 19.90
N VAL A 42 13.32 13.51 20.91
CA VAL A 42 13.08 13.15 22.32
C VAL A 42 11.58 13.10 22.62
N GLY A 43 10.73 13.43 21.64
CA GLY A 43 9.27 13.44 21.76
C GLY A 43 8.72 14.69 22.44
N GLN A 44 9.49 15.77 22.54
CA GLN A 44 9.02 17.05 23.03
C GLN A 44 8.46 17.90 21.89
N ALA A 45 7.37 18.61 22.14
CA ALA A 45 6.79 19.50 21.14
C ALA A 45 7.70 20.72 20.92
N ASP A 46 8.21 20.89 19.71
CA ASP A 46 9.11 21.97 19.28
C ASP A 46 8.50 22.84 18.16
N GLY A 47 7.30 22.50 17.67
CA GLY A 47 6.52 23.29 16.72
C GLY A 47 5.05 23.42 17.14
N TRP A 48 4.53 24.65 17.08
CA TRP A 48 3.20 25.02 17.58
C TRP A 48 2.45 25.89 16.57
N GLU A 49 1.17 25.60 16.36
CA GLU A 49 0.31 26.35 15.43
C GLU A 49 -1.04 26.69 16.07
N PRO A 50 -1.74 27.75 15.61
CA PRO A 50 -3.09 28.06 16.06
C PRO A 50 -4.05 26.89 15.81
N LYS A 51 -4.99 26.67 16.74
CA LYS A 51 -6.01 25.64 16.59
C LYS A 51 -6.99 25.99 15.46
N THR A 52 -6.76 25.41 14.30
CA THR A 52 -7.66 25.46 13.15
C THR A 52 -8.16 24.06 12.79
N LEU A 53 -9.26 23.99 12.02
CA LEU A 53 -9.79 22.69 11.57
C LEU A 53 -8.73 21.91 10.77
N LEU A 54 -7.93 22.62 9.96
CA LEU A 54 -6.88 22.02 9.17
C LEU A 54 -5.76 21.43 10.05
N HIS A 55 -5.23 22.20 11.01
CA HIS A 55 -4.14 21.73 11.87
C HIS A 55 -4.56 20.55 12.76
N VAL A 56 -5.79 20.56 13.26
CA VAL A 56 -6.34 19.43 14.02
C VAL A 56 -6.50 18.20 13.13
N LEU A 57 -7.05 18.34 11.92
CA LEU A 57 -7.28 17.22 11.01
C LEU A 57 -6.05 16.79 10.20
N MET A 58 -4.87 17.39 10.42
CA MET A 58 -3.69 17.12 9.60
C MET A 58 -3.22 15.66 9.68
N MET A 59 -3.12 15.11 10.90
CA MET A 59 -2.76 13.70 11.13
C MET A 59 -3.74 12.71 10.48
N PRO A 60 -5.08 12.82 10.65
CA PRO A 60 -6.00 11.94 9.94
C PRO A 60 -5.98 12.14 8.42
N LEU A 61 -5.73 13.35 7.91
CA LEU A 61 -5.56 13.59 6.48
C LEU A 61 -4.32 12.89 5.92
N TYR A 62 -3.18 12.95 6.63
CA TYR A 62 -1.98 12.19 6.26
C TYR A 62 -2.22 10.68 6.24
N SER A 63 -2.88 10.18 7.28
CA SER A 63 -3.24 8.77 7.41
C SER A 63 -4.16 8.31 6.26
N ALA A 64 -5.18 9.12 5.93
CA ALA A 64 -6.07 8.87 4.80
C ALA A 64 -5.35 8.93 3.46
N GLY A 65 -4.49 9.93 3.24
CA GLY A 65 -3.66 10.05 2.05
C GLY A 65 -2.75 8.84 1.86
N THR A 66 -2.15 8.34 2.96
CA THR A 66 -1.30 7.14 2.95
C THR A 66 -2.10 5.89 2.56
N ALA A 67 -3.29 5.71 3.14
CA ALA A 67 -4.17 4.60 2.80
C ALA A 67 -4.64 4.66 1.33
N LEU A 68 -4.95 5.86 0.82
CA LEU A 68 -5.34 6.08 -0.58
C LEU A 68 -4.18 5.78 -1.55
N LEU A 69 -2.94 6.17 -1.20
CA LEU A 69 -1.75 5.80 -1.97
C LEU A 69 -1.64 4.27 -2.07
N MET A 70 -1.73 3.57 -0.94
CA MET A 70 -1.65 2.10 -0.93
C MET A 70 -2.74 1.48 -1.79
N PHE A 71 -3.96 2.01 -1.70
CA PHE A 71 -5.10 1.55 -2.48
C PHE A 71 -4.86 1.75 -3.99
N ALA A 72 -4.38 2.94 -4.40
CA ALA A 72 -4.08 3.24 -5.80
C ALA A 72 -2.95 2.37 -6.36
N CYS A 73 -2.00 1.97 -5.50
CA CYS A 73 -0.91 1.07 -5.83
C CYS A 73 -1.29 -0.42 -5.88
N LEU A 74 -2.53 -0.80 -5.55
CA LEU A 74 -2.95 -2.20 -5.57
C LEU A 74 -2.97 -2.79 -6.98
N PRO A 75 -2.29 -3.91 -7.27
CA PRO A 75 -2.30 -4.49 -8.61
C PRO A 75 -3.72 -4.96 -9.00
N PRO A 76 -4.20 -4.67 -10.23
CA PRO A 76 -5.52 -5.10 -10.66
C PRO A 76 -5.58 -6.61 -10.85
N ARG A 77 -6.71 -7.24 -10.53
CA ARG A 77 -6.88 -8.71 -10.65
C ARG A 77 -6.76 -9.22 -12.07
N GLY A 78 -7.10 -8.36 -13.05
CA GLY A 78 -6.97 -8.69 -14.47
C GLY A 78 -5.52 -8.92 -14.92
N LEU A 79 -4.50 -8.60 -14.11
CA LEU A 79 -3.10 -8.82 -14.49
C LEU A 79 -2.77 -10.29 -14.74
N ALA A 80 -3.46 -11.22 -14.05
CA ALA A 80 -3.32 -12.65 -14.25
C ALA A 80 -4.22 -13.20 -15.36
N GLN A 81 -5.07 -12.37 -16.00
CA GLN A 81 -6.02 -12.82 -17.02
C GLN A 81 -5.42 -12.66 -18.42
N PRO A 82 -5.78 -13.53 -19.38
CA PRO A 82 -5.35 -13.39 -20.76
C PRO A 82 -5.85 -12.05 -21.32
N GLN A 83 -4.94 -11.31 -21.95
CA GLN A 83 -5.24 -10.06 -22.64
C GLN A 83 -5.46 -10.32 -24.13
N PRO A 84 -6.32 -9.52 -24.78
CA PRO A 84 -6.46 -9.57 -26.23
C PRO A 84 -5.16 -9.12 -26.91
N VAL A 85 -4.64 -9.94 -27.82
CA VAL A 85 -3.46 -9.63 -28.63
C VAL A 85 -3.83 -9.48 -30.10
N PRO A 86 -3.23 -8.53 -30.85
CA PRO A 86 -3.41 -8.44 -32.29
C PRO A 86 -2.69 -9.61 -32.99
N GLY A 87 -3.41 -10.37 -33.80
CA GLY A 87 -2.84 -11.49 -34.57
C GLY A 87 -2.50 -12.71 -33.69
N SER A 88 -1.49 -13.47 -34.12
CA SER A 88 -1.03 -14.65 -33.38
C SER A 88 -0.13 -14.23 -32.22
N PRO A 89 -0.33 -14.79 -31.01
CA PRO A 89 0.53 -14.50 -29.86
C PRO A 89 1.96 -14.94 -30.14
N SER A 90 2.95 -14.13 -29.72
CA SER A 90 4.37 -14.48 -29.85
C SER A 90 4.76 -15.65 -28.94
N VAL A 91 4.12 -15.73 -27.76
CA VAL A 91 4.19 -16.86 -26.85
C VAL A 91 2.78 -17.14 -26.33
N PRO A 92 2.31 -18.40 -26.30
CA PRO A 92 0.99 -18.71 -25.77
C PRO A 92 0.85 -18.31 -24.30
N TYR A 93 -0.39 -18.18 -23.85
CA TYR A 93 -0.70 -17.85 -22.46
C TYR A 93 -0.19 -18.93 -21.50
N SER A 94 0.53 -18.54 -20.46
CA SER A 94 1.06 -19.46 -19.44
C SER A 94 0.14 -19.51 -18.22
N VAL A 95 -0.35 -20.71 -17.90
CA VAL A 95 -1.23 -20.92 -16.74
C VAL A 95 -0.43 -20.88 -15.45
N SER A 96 0.79 -21.42 -15.46
CA SER A 96 1.69 -21.41 -14.30
C SER A 96 2.05 -19.98 -13.89
N VAL A 97 2.42 -19.12 -14.84
CA VAL A 97 2.72 -17.71 -14.57
C VAL A 97 1.48 -16.97 -14.08
N ALA A 98 0.31 -17.22 -14.67
CA ALA A 98 -0.94 -16.61 -14.23
C ALA A 98 -1.27 -16.95 -12.76
N GLN A 99 -1.06 -18.20 -12.34
CA GLN A 99 -1.25 -18.62 -10.95
C GLN A 99 -0.29 -17.91 -9.99
N ARG A 100 1.00 -17.75 -10.37
CA ARG A 100 1.96 -16.98 -9.57
C ARG A 100 1.56 -15.52 -9.46
N VAL A 101 1.17 -14.89 -10.57
CA VAL A 101 0.71 -13.50 -10.60
C VAL A 101 -0.53 -13.34 -9.71
N GLU A 102 -1.51 -14.24 -9.82
CA GLU A 102 -2.70 -14.21 -8.96
C GLU A 102 -2.33 -14.34 -7.48
N GLN A 103 -1.41 -15.23 -7.12
CA GLN A 103 -0.93 -15.39 -5.75
C GLN A 103 -0.26 -14.11 -5.23
N VAL A 104 0.63 -13.50 -6.03
CA VAL A 104 1.30 -12.24 -5.68
C VAL A 104 0.27 -11.14 -5.49
N VAL A 105 -0.65 -10.95 -6.44
CA VAL A 105 -1.73 -9.96 -6.36
C VAL A 105 -2.55 -10.16 -5.09
N HIS A 106 -3.00 -11.38 -4.80
CA HIS A 106 -3.82 -11.68 -3.63
C HIS A 106 -3.08 -11.37 -2.32
N LEU A 107 -1.81 -11.76 -2.23
CA LEU A 107 -1.00 -11.50 -1.04
C LEU A 107 -0.69 -10.01 -0.84
N THR A 108 -0.39 -9.28 -1.92
CA THR A 108 -0.19 -7.83 -1.90
C THR A 108 -1.47 -7.11 -1.43
N TRP A 109 -2.64 -7.50 -1.92
CA TRP A 109 -3.92 -6.95 -1.48
C TRP A 109 -4.14 -7.12 0.02
N ARG A 110 -3.89 -8.33 0.54
CA ARG A 110 -4.05 -8.61 1.96
C ARG A 110 -3.03 -7.85 2.82
N PHE A 111 -1.77 -7.82 2.38
CA PHE A 111 -0.71 -7.12 3.09
C PHE A 111 -0.97 -5.62 3.16
N LEU A 112 -1.21 -4.97 2.02
CA LEU A 112 -1.45 -3.52 1.98
C LEU A 112 -2.73 -3.10 2.71
N GLY A 113 -3.79 -3.92 2.66
CA GLY A 113 -5.00 -3.64 3.44
C GLY A 113 -4.73 -3.61 4.95
N TRP A 114 -4.08 -4.64 5.51
CA TRP A 114 -3.75 -4.65 6.94
C TRP A 114 -2.68 -3.64 7.32
N PHE A 115 -1.77 -3.33 6.40
CA PHE A 115 -0.82 -2.23 6.57
C PHE A 115 -1.55 -0.90 6.72
N ALA A 116 -2.55 -0.62 5.87
CA ALA A 116 -3.37 0.59 5.98
C ALA A 116 -4.12 0.68 7.32
N VAL A 117 -4.65 -0.44 7.82
CA VAL A 117 -5.24 -0.49 9.18
C VAL A 117 -4.20 -0.14 10.24
N ALA A 118 -3.02 -0.76 10.19
CA ALA A 118 -1.97 -0.55 11.18
C ALA A 118 -1.47 0.91 11.19
N VAL A 119 -1.31 1.52 10.01
CA VAL A 119 -1.01 2.94 9.86
C VAL A 119 -2.12 3.79 10.47
N ALA A 120 -3.39 3.53 10.12
CA ALA A 120 -4.51 4.30 10.63
C ALA A 120 -4.61 4.25 12.17
N VAL A 121 -4.39 3.08 12.77
CA VAL A 121 -4.35 2.91 14.23
C VAL A 121 -3.15 3.63 14.85
N ALA A 122 -1.96 3.55 14.24
CA ALA A 122 -0.77 4.23 14.75
C ALA A 122 -0.99 5.75 14.79
N PHE A 123 -1.48 6.33 13.69
CA PHE A 123 -1.82 7.75 13.62
C PHE A 123 -2.91 8.14 14.62
N LEU A 124 -4.01 7.38 14.72
CA LEU A 124 -5.07 7.59 15.70
C LEU A 124 -4.51 7.65 17.14
N VAL A 125 -3.77 6.61 17.54
CA VAL A 125 -3.25 6.49 18.91
C VAL A 125 -2.26 7.59 19.21
N SER A 126 -1.34 7.89 18.29
CA SER A 126 -0.39 8.98 18.46
C SER A 126 -1.10 10.33 18.63
N ASP A 127 -2.07 10.63 17.78
CA ASP A 127 -2.74 11.93 17.77
C ASP A 127 -3.62 12.12 19.02
N VAL A 128 -4.41 11.10 19.37
CA VAL A 128 -5.30 11.14 20.54
C VAL A 128 -4.52 11.25 21.85
N THR A 129 -3.44 10.48 22.02
CA THR A 129 -2.69 10.45 23.29
C THR A 129 -1.77 11.64 23.49
N THR A 130 -1.43 12.37 22.42
CA THR A 130 -0.57 13.57 22.50
C THR A 130 -1.37 14.88 22.53
N ARG A 131 -2.52 14.95 21.87
CA ARG A 131 -3.30 16.21 21.75
C ARG A 131 -4.47 16.33 22.69
N LEU A 132 -5.05 15.22 23.17
CA LEU A 132 -6.23 15.27 24.02
C LEU A 132 -5.83 15.15 25.50
N PRO A 133 -6.11 16.17 26.33
CA PRO A 133 -5.75 16.14 27.76
C PRO A 133 -6.31 14.94 28.52
N ALA A 134 -7.50 14.46 28.13
CA ALA A 134 -8.12 13.27 28.71
C ALA A 134 -7.25 12.00 28.59
N PHE A 135 -6.39 11.93 27.57
CA PHE A 135 -5.54 10.78 27.27
C PHE A 135 -4.04 11.04 27.48
N ALA A 136 -3.66 12.21 28.04
CA ALA A 136 -2.26 12.59 28.21
C ALA A 136 -1.45 11.62 29.10
N HIS A 137 -2.09 10.98 30.07
CA HIS A 137 -1.48 9.94 30.90
C HIS A 137 -1.07 8.68 30.09
N MET A 138 -1.62 8.51 28.89
CA MET A 138 -1.33 7.42 27.96
C MET A 138 -0.34 7.82 26.85
N GLN A 139 0.30 9.00 26.93
CA GLN A 139 1.23 9.49 25.90
C GLN A 139 2.35 8.50 25.52
N TRP A 140 2.75 7.62 26.44
CA TRP A 140 3.75 6.55 26.18
C TRP A 140 3.29 5.56 25.10
N LEU A 141 1.99 5.45 24.84
CA LEU A 141 1.44 4.62 23.77
C LEU A 141 1.84 5.13 22.38
N ALA A 142 2.07 6.44 22.20
CA ALA A 142 2.46 7.02 20.92
C ALA A 142 3.77 6.40 20.38
N PRO A 143 4.92 6.46 21.09
CA PRO A 143 6.13 5.78 20.61
C PRO A 143 5.99 4.25 20.61
N ALA A 144 5.28 3.66 21.58
CA ALA A 144 5.09 2.21 21.65
C ALA A 144 4.34 1.66 20.42
N VAL A 145 3.32 2.37 19.94
CA VAL A 145 2.54 1.95 18.75
C VAL A 145 3.40 1.98 17.49
N TRP A 146 4.33 2.95 17.36
CA TRP A 146 5.25 3.02 16.22
C TRP A 146 6.31 1.91 16.25
N VAL A 147 6.81 1.55 17.44
CA VAL A 147 7.69 0.37 17.60
C VAL A 147 6.95 -0.91 17.21
N ALA A 148 5.75 -1.11 17.74
CA ALA A 148 4.92 -2.27 17.41
C ALA A 148 4.57 -2.33 15.92
N PHE A 149 4.21 -1.21 15.32
CA PHE A 149 3.99 -1.05 13.89
C PHE A 149 5.22 -1.47 13.09
N THR A 150 6.40 -0.95 13.44
CA THR A 150 7.66 -1.26 12.74
C THR A 150 7.96 -2.76 12.77
N ILE A 151 7.83 -3.39 13.95
CA ILE A 151 7.99 -4.84 14.10
C ILE A 151 6.98 -5.59 13.21
N LEU A 152 5.71 -5.18 13.23
CA LEU A 152 4.65 -5.80 12.43
C LEU A 152 4.94 -5.69 10.93
N VAL A 153 5.47 -4.55 10.47
CA VAL A 153 5.85 -4.34 9.07
C VAL A 153 7.02 -5.24 8.68
N VAL A 154 8.07 -5.30 9.50
CA VAL A 154 9.25 -6.13 9.23
C VAL A 154 8.87 -7.61 9.20
N VAL A 155 8.19 -8.09 10.25
CA VAL A 155 7.74 -9.48 10.35
C VAL A 155 6.74 -9.82 9.24
N GLY A 156 5.78 -8.94 8.98
CA GLY A 156 4.80 -9.10 7.91
C GLY A 156 5.42 -9.20 6.53
N SER A 157 6.44 -8.37 6.26
CA SER A 157 7.21 -8.39 5.00
C SER A 157 8.03 -9.68 4.88
N LEU A 158 8.65 -10.15 5.96
CA LEU A 158 9.37 -11.43 5.98
C LEU A 158 8.43 -12.62 5.74
N VAL A 159 7.28 -12.64 6.40
CA VAL A 159 6.24 -13.68 6.20
C VAL A 159 5.72 -13.65 4.76
N LEU A 160 5.48 -12.46 4.19
CA LEU A 160 5.09 -12.29 2.80
C LEU A 160 6.16 -12.86 1.87
N MET A 161 7.43 -12.52 2.10
CA MET A 161 8.55 -13.04 1.34
C MET A 161 8.62 -14.58 1.38
N VAL A 162 8.51 -15.19 2.57
CA VAL A 162 8.53 -16.65 2.74
C VAL A 162 7.33 -17.32 2.03
N ARG A 163 6.15 -16.72 2.09
CA ARG A 163 4.95 -17.23 1.42
C ARG A 163 5.05 -17.13 -0.10
N LEU A 164 5.67 -16.06 -0.61
CA LEU A 164 5.92 -15.88 -2.04
C LEU A 164 7.02 -16.79 -2.56
N THR A 165 8.09 -17.04 -1.79
CA THR A 165 9.14 -18.00 -2.20
C THR A 165 8.64 -19.45 -2.12
N SER A 166 7.66 -19.74 -1.27
CA SER A 166 6.94 -21.02 -1.26
C SER A 166 6.04 -21.24 -2.48
N SER A 167 5.84 -20.23 -3.35
CA SER A 167 5.16 -20.38 -4.65
C SER A 167 5.97 -21.20 -5.67
N LYS A 168 7.24 -21.53 -5.37
CA LYS A 168 8.06 -22.50 -6.12
C LYS A 168 7.40 -23.87 -6.32
N LYS A 169 6.27 -24.15 -5.65
CA LYS A 169 5.45 -25.35 -5.83
C LYS A 169 4.68 -25.40 -7.14
N VAL A 170 4.46 -24.28 -7.83
CA VAL A 170 3.89 -24.30 -9.18
C VAL A 170 5.00 -24.73 -10.14
N GLU A 171 4.79 -25.82 -10.87
CA GLU A 171 5.74 -26.32 -11.85
C GLU A 171 5.70 -25.45 -13.12
N PRO A 172 6.85 -25.03 -13.68
CA PRO A 172 6.86 -24.20 -14.87
C PRO A 172 6.33 -24.93 -16.11
N ASP A 173 5.43 -24.28 -16.85
CA ASP A 173 5.03 -24.75 -18.17
C ASP A 173 6.04 -24.34 -19.26
N ALA A 174 5.90 -24.91 -20.46
CA ALA A 174 6.80 -24.66 -21.58
C ALA A 174 6.81 -23.17 -21.97
N GLU A 175 5.66 -22.50 -21.83
CA GLU A 175 5.49 -21.08 -22.09
C GLU A 175 6.15 -20.18 -21.03
N GLU A 176 6.22 -20.60 -19.77
CA GLU A 176 6.99 -19.94 -18.70
C GLU A 176 8.49 -20.03 -18.98
N ILE A 177 8.97 -21.20 -19.40
CA ILE A 177 10.37 -21.42 -19.78
C ILE A 177 10.75 -20.56 -20.98
N ALA A 178 9.88 -20.48 -21.99
CA ALA A 178 10.09 -19.64 -23.17
C ALA A 178 10.22 -18.13 -22.85
N ARG A 179 9.68 -17.68 -21.70
CA ARG A 179 9.79 -16.29 -21.22
C ARG A 179 10.96 -16.04 -20.27
N ALA A 180 11.66 -17.10 -19.83
CA ALA A 180 12.65 -17.00 -18.75
C ALA A 180 13.92 -16.23 -19.15
N ASP A 181 14.20 -16.14 -20.45
CA ASP A 181 15.42 -15.56 -21.01
C ASP A 181 15.30 -14.04 -21.31
N ASP A 182 14.12 -13.44 -21.10
CA ASP A 182 13.89 -12.02 -21.36
C ASP A 182 14.60 -11.12 -20.33
N GLU A 183 15.26 -10.07 -20.82
CA GLU A 183 15.87 -9.06 -19.96
C GLU A 183 14.83 -8.05 -19.48
N PHE A 184 14.56 -8.07 -18.17
CA PHE A 184 13.55 -7.21 -17.54
C PHE A 184 14.17 -5.95 -16.93
N PHE A 185 14.00 -4.81 -17.59
CA PHE A 185 14.48 -3.52 -17.06
C PHE A 185 13.51 -2.98 -16.00
N LEU A 186 13.98 -2.80 -14.76
CA LEU A 186 13.20 -2.27 -13.62
C LEU A 186 11.84 -2.95 -13.37
N GLY A 187 11.71 -4.25 -13.71
CA GLY A 187 10.45 -4.98 -13.55
C GLY A 187 9.38 -4.60 -14.58
N VAL A 188 9.78 -4.08 -15.74
CA VAL A 188 8.88 -3.79 -16.86
C VAL A 188 9.47 -4.39 -18.13
N TYR A 189 8.61 -4.87 -19.04
CA TYR A 189 8.97 -5.27 -20.39
C TYR A 189 7.92 -4.84 -21.39
N ASN A 190 8.21 -4.99 -22.68
CA ASN A 190 7.34 -4.53 -23.77
C ASN A 190 7.13 -5.60 -24.83
N ALA A 191 6.05 -6.38 -24.69
CA ALA A 191 5.65 -7.38 -25.67
C ALA A 191 4.15 -7.24 -25.99
N PRO A 192 3.77 -6.43 -27.00
CA PRO A 192 2.36 -6.23 -27.37
C PRO A 192 1.66 -7.53 -27.85
N SER A 193 2.44 -8.50 -28.33
CA SER A 193 1.98 -9.81 -28.80
C SER A 193 1.95 -10.88 -27.71
N ASP A 194 2.37 -10.59 -26.48
CA ASP A 194 2.25 -11.52 -25.35
C ASP A 194 0.89 -11.30 -24.65
N PRO A 195 0.03 -12.33 -24.53
CA PRO A 195 -1.26 -12.22 -23.87
C PRO A 195 -1.17 -11.96 -22.35
N MET A 196 0.02 -12.01 -21.73
CA MET A 196 0.21 -11.73 -20.31
C MET A 196 0.38 -10.22 -20.03
N ALA A 197 -0.46 -9.65 -19.17
CA ALA A 197 -0.32 -8.26 -18.71
C ALA A 197 0.78 -8.08 -17.64
N ALA A 198 1.07 -9.15 -16.91
CA ALA A 198 2.16 -9.22 -15.96
C ALA A 198 2.66 -10.66 -15.88
N ILE A 199 3.92 -10.83 -15.49
CA ILE A 199 4.54 -12.13 -15.26
C ILE A 199 5.25 -12.13 -13.91
N SER A 200 5.48 -13.32 -13.36
CA SER A 200 6.35 -13.54 -12.21
C SER A 200 7.25 -14.71 -12.56
N VAL A 201 8.57 -14.48 -12.58
CA VAL A 201 9.54 -15.49 -13.00
C VAL A 201 9.98 -16.35 -11.81
N PRO A 202 10.26 -17.66 -11.99
CA PRO A 202 10.63 -18.56 -10.90
C PRO A 202 11.89 -18.14 -10.16
N SER A 203 12.83 -17.51 -10.87
CA SER A 203 14.07 -16.98 -10.31
C SER A 203 13.84 -15.80 -9.37
N ARG A 204 12.71 -15.09 -9.51
CA ARG A 204 12.33 -13.90 -8.72
C ARG A 204 10.82 -13.92 -8.41
N PRO A 205 10.34 -14.91 -7.64
CA PRO A 205 8.90 -15.18 -7.48
C PRO A 205 8.15 -14.09 -6.71
N THR A 206 8.89 -13.20 -6.03
CA THR A 206 8.35 -12.05 -5.30
C THR A 206 8.14 -10.82 -6.16
N ARG A 207 8.63 -10.82 -7.41
CA ARG A 207 8.56 -9.66 -8.30
C ARG A 207 7.46 -9.86 -9.33
N LEU A 208 6.57 -8.88 -9.38
CA LEU A 208 5.62 -8.70 -10.46
C LEU A 208 6.32 -7.90 -11.57
N ILE A 209 6.41 -8.46 -12.76
CA ILE A 209 7.02 -7.81 -13.92
C ILE A 209 5.88 -7.40 -14.86
N ILE A 210 5.72 -6.10 -15.12
CA ILE A 210 4.58 -5.58 -15.87
C ILE A 210 4.87 -5.49 -17.37
N ASN A 211 3.94 -5.98 -18.19
CA ASN A 211 3.99 -5.80 -19.64
C ASN A 211 3.39 -4.43 -20.01
N ARG A 212 4.23 -3.47 -20.39
CA ARG A 212 3.76 -2.15 -20.87
C ARG A 212 3.17 -2.20 -22.28
N GLY A 213 3.40 -3.29 -23.02
CA GLY A 213 2.80 -3.55 -24.32
C GLY A 213 1.29 -3.81 -24.24
N GLN A 214 0.81 -4.28 -23.08
CA GLN A 214 -0.60 -4.49 -22.80
C GLN A 214 -1.27 -3.25 -22.22
N GLN A 215 -2.52 -2.98 -22.63
CA GLN A 215 -3.28 -1.81 -22.15
C GLN A 215 -3.45 -1.81 -20.63
N LEU A 216 -3.74 -2.99 -20.05
CA LEU A 216 -3.93 -3.13 -18.61
C LEU A 216 -2.63 -2.84 -17.83
N GLY A 217 -1.50 -3.38 -18.29
CA GLY A 217 -0.19 -3.12 -17.70
C GLY A 217 0.19 -1.64 -17.77
N LYS A 218 -0.02 -1.00 -18.94
CA LYS A 218 0.19 0.44 -19.12
C LYS A 218 -0.66 1.29 -18.17
N ARG A 219 -1.97 1.02 -18.08
CA ARG A 219 -2.89 1.72 -17.17
C ARG A 219 -2.46 1.56 -15.71
N TYR A 220 -2.02 0.36 -15.32
CA TYR A 220 -1.53 0.10 -13.97
C TYR A 220 -0.27 0.92 -13.65
N LEU A 221 0.73 0.92 -14.53
CA LEU A 221 1.96 1.69 -14.34
C LEU A 221 1.69 3.20 -14.24
N VAL A 222 0.85 3.73 -15.12
CA VAL A 222 0.46 5.15 -15.08
C VAL A 222 -0.26 5.49 -13.78
N ARG A 223 -1.16 4.61 -13.31
CA ARG A 223 -1.88 4.81 -12.05
C ARG A 223 -0.94 4.82 -10.85
N VAL A 224 0.02 3.88 -10.78
CA VAL A 224 1.02 3.84 -9.70
C VAL A 224 1.89 5.10 -9.73
N LEU A 225 2.41 5.48 -10.90
CA LEU A 225 3.23 6.68 -11.04
C LEU A 225 2.47 7.95 -10.63
N ALA A 226 1.24 8.10 -11.14
CA ALA A 226 0.39 9.24 -10.80
C ALA A 226 0.08 9.28 -9.29
N ALA A 227 -0.21 8.13 -8.68
CA ALA A 227 -0.49 8.05 -7.25
C ALA A 227 0.72 8.46 -6.40
N VAL A 228 1.92 8.00 -6.75
CA VAL A 228 3.15 8.39 -6.06
C VAL A 228 3.40 9.89 -6.21
N VAL A 229 3.31 10.43 -7.42
CA VAL A 229 3.50 11.87 -7.66
C VAL A 229 2.48 12.71 -6.88
N VAL A 230 1.19 12.37 -6.95
CA VAL A 230 0.13 13.08 -6.23
C VAL A 230 0.36 13.00 -4.72
N TYR A 231 0.72 11.84 -4.19
CA TYR A 231 1.01 11.70 -2.77
C TYR A 231 2.24 12.50 -2.35
N THR A 232 3.31 12.50 -3.13
CA THR A 232 4.49 13.33 -2.86
C THR A 232 4.13 14.81 -2.84
N LEU A 233 3.40 15.29 -3.83
CA LEU A 233 2.92 16.68 -3.86
C LEU A 233 2.03 17.00 -2.67
N PHE A 234 1.15 16.08 -2.27
CA PHE A 234 0.34 16.20 -1.06
C PHE A 234 1.24 16.32 0.18
N THR A 235 2.23 15.46 0.38
CA THR A 235 3.14 15.54 1.53
C THR A 235 3.98 16.81 1.55
N VAL A 236 4.42 17.31 0.39
CA VAL A 236 5.16 18.58 0.29
C VAL A 236 4.26 19.75 0.62
N LEU A 237 3.05 19.79 0.08
CA LEU A 237 2.07 20.81 0.39
C LEU A 237 1.77 20.84 1.88
N VAL A 238 1.55 19.67 2.50
CA VAL A 238 1.26 19.61 3.92
C VAL A 238 2.48 19.96 4.78
N ALA A 239 3.71 19.69 4.34
CA ALA A 239 4.91 20.15 5.03
C ALA A 239 5.15 21.67 4.91
N MET A 240 4.50 22.35 3.96
CA MET A 240 4.56 23.80 3.78
C MET A 240 3.44 24.56 4.51
N LEU A 241 2.44 23.84 5.03
CA LEU A 241 1.30 24.38 5.78
C LEU A 241 1.56 24.25 7.27
#